data_AF-A0A239MK45-F1
#
_entry.id   AF-A0A239MK45-F1
#
_cell.length_a   1.000
_cell.length_b   1.000
_cell.length_c   1.000
_cell.angle_alpha   90.00
_cell.angle_beta   90.00
_cell.angle_gamma   90.00
#
_symmetry.space_group_name_H-M   'P 1'
#
loop_
_entity.id
_entity.type
_entity.pdbx_description
1 polymer ?
#
loop_
_entity_poly.entity_id
_entity_poly.type
_entity_poly.pdbx_seq_one_letter_code
_entity_poly.pdbx_strand_id
1 'polypeptide(L)'
;MPHQPQEIFFRSSAPVTVDEDKCIADKGCTVCVEVCPMDLLAINPATRKAYMAFDECWYCMPCEKDCPTGAVKVEIPYLLR
;
A
#
# COMPACT_ATOMS: atom_id res chain seq x y z
N MET A 1 13.36 18.47 30.76
CA MET A 1 13.83 17.18 30.21
C MET A 1 13.68 17.28 28.70
N PRO A 2 14.76 17.32 27.92
CA PRO A 2 14.64 17.43 26.47
C PRO A 2 14.20 16.07 25.93
N HIS A 3 12.95 15.96 25.50
CA HIS A 3 12.52 14.86 24.65
C HIS A 3 13.24 15.04 23.31
N GLN A 4 14.33 14.32 23.12
CA GLN A 4 14.97 14.17 21.82
C GLN A 4 14.04 13.26 21.01
N PRO A 5 13.31 13.76 19.99
CA PRO A 5 12.53 12.91 19.12
C PRO A 5 13.56 12.04 18.42
N GLN A 6 13.56 10.76 18.74
CA GLN A 6 14.37 9.78 18.03
C GLN A 6 14.06 9.96 16.55
N GLU A 7 15.08 10.17 15.76
CA GLU A 7 15.06 10.20 14.31
C GLU A 7 14.40 8.90 13.80
N ILE A 8 13.09 8.93 13.56
CA ILE A 8 12.31 7.87 12.90
C ILE A 8 12.66 7.91 11.39
N PHE A 9 13.94 7.89 11.07
CA PHE A 9 14.47 7.84 9.69
C PHE A 9 14.52 6.42 9.16
N PHE A 10 13.68 5.53 9.68
CA PHE A 10 13.23 4.36 8.95
C PHE A 10 11.84 4.67 8.41
N ARG A 11 11.77 5.48 7.36
CA ARG A 11 10.69 5.33 6.37
C ARG A 11 10.90 3.94 5.80
N SER A 12 10.35 2.94 6.48
CA SER A 12 10.27 1.57 5.98
C SER A 12 9.77 1.64 4.55
N SER A 13 10.29 0.75 3.70
CA SER A 13 9.75 0.48 2.37
C SER A 13 8.23 0.66 2.36
N ALA A 14 7.70 1.30 1.32
CA ALA A 14 6.26 1.52 1.17
C ALA A 14 5.52 0.24 1.60
N PRO A 15 4.74 0.27 2.69
CA PRO A 15 4.24 -0.95 3.31
C PRO A 15 3.26 -1.69 2.41
N VAL A 16 2.83 -1.05 1.32
CA VAL A 16 2.13 -1.69 0.20
C VAL A 16 2.93 -1.49 -1.08
N THR A 17 3.26 -2.58 -1.76
CA THR A 17 3.89 -2.58 -3.10
C THR A 17 2.92 -3.12 -4.14
N VAL A 18 3.02 -2.62 -5.37
CA VAL A 18 2.16 -3.02 -6.50
C VAL A 18 3.02 -3.50 -7.66
N ASP A 19 2.75 -4.72 -8.13
CA ASP A 19 3.30 -5.31 -9.34
C ASP A 19 2.49 -4.81 -10.55
N GLU A 20 3.10 -3.93 -11.35
CA GLU A 20 2.43 -3.30 -12.50
C GLU A 20 2.04 -4.28 -13.61
N ASP A 21 2.78 -5.39 -13.76
CA ASP A 21 2.51 -6.41 -14.77
C ASP A 21 1.27 -7.24 -14.43
N LYS A 22 1.01 -7.46 -13.13
CA LYS A 22 -0.18 -8.15 -12.64
C LYS A 22 -1.38 -7.24 -12.41
N CYS A 23 -1.14 -5.94 -12.20
CA CYS A 23 -2.20 -4.99 -11.90
C CYS A 23 -3.10 -4.78 -13.14
N ILE A 24 -4.42 -4.96 -12.97
CA ILE A 24 -5.42 -4.80 -14.04
C ILE A 24 -6.31 -3.57 -13.83
N ALA A 25 -5.81 -2.54 -13.15
CA ALA A 25 -6.54 -1.28 -12.96
C ALA A 25 -6.85 -0.58 -14.29
N ASP A 26 -6.05 -0.81 -15.33
CA ASP A 26 -6.31 -0.35 -16.70
C ASP A 26 -7.57 -0.96 -17.34
N LYS A 27 -8.06 -2.07 -16.79
CA LYS A 27 -9.32 -2.74 -17.15
C LYS A 27 -10.48 -2.37 -16.21
N GLY A 28 -10.27 -1.41 -15.30
CA GLY A 28 -11.29 -0.91 -14.37
C GLY A 28 -11.29 -1.56 -12.99
N CYS A 29 -10.25 -2.30 -12.60
CA CYS A 29 -10.17 -2.88 -11.25
C CYS A 29 -9.74 -1.82 -10.21
N THR A 30 -10.56 -1.63 -9.18
CA THR A 30 -10.35 -0.65 -8.09
C THR A 30 -10.44 -1.26 -6.69
N VAL A 31 -10.53 -2.60 -6.58
CA VAL A 31 -10.76 -3.33 -5.32
C VAL A 31 -9.82 -2.89 -4.19
N CYS A 32 -8.51 -2.76 -4.47
CA CYS A 32 -7.52 -2.37 -3.47
C CYS A 32 -7.74 -0.96 -2.89
N VAL A 33 -8.32 -0.04 -3.68
CA VAL A 33 -8.69 1.31 -3.27
C VAL A 33 -9.95 1.23 -2.40
N GLU A 34 -10.97 0.53 -2.86
CA GLU A 34 -12.28 0.42 -2.18
C GLU A 34 -12.21 -0.30 -0.84
N VAL A 35 -11.33 -1.30 -0.72
CA VAL A 35 -11.21 -2.10 0.51
C VAL A 35 -10.23 -1.50 1.52
N CYS A 36 -9.50 -0.44 1.15
CA CYS A 36 -8.58 0.22 2.07
C CYS A 36 -9.39 1.14 3.01
N PRO A 37 -9.49 0.84 4.33
CA PRO A 37 -10.28 1.64 5.24
C PRO A 37 -9.68 3.03 5.52
N MET A 38 -8.44 3.25 5.08
CA MET A 38 -7.66 4.47 5.29
C MET A 38 -7.46 5.26 3.99
N ASP A 39 -8.06 4.83 2.87
CA ASP A 39 -7.96 5.49 1.56
C ASP A 39 -6.51 5.79 1.11
N LEU A 40 -5.58 4.86 1.37
CA LEU A 40 -4.14 5.08 1.13
C LEU A 40 -3.69 4.72 -0.29
N LEU A 41 -4.53 4.01 -1.05
CA LEU A 41 -4.24 3.56 -2.40
C LEU A 41 -5.03 4.40 -3.40
N ALA A 42 -4.41 4.72 -4.53
CA ALA A 42 -5.04 5.46 -5.61
C ALA A 42 -4.64 4.86 -6.97
N ILE A 43 -5.37 5.25 -8.02
CA ILE A 43 -5.03 4.89 -9.40
C ILE A 43 -4.29 6.05 -10.04
N ASN A 44 -3.10 5.80 -10.59
CA ASN A 44 -2.36 6.80 -11.32
C ASN A 44 -3.00 6.98 -12.70
N PRO A 45 -3.45 8.18 -13.09
CA PRO A 45 -4.14 8.40 -14.37
C PRO A 45 -3.23 8.22 -15.59
N ALA A 46 -1.90 8.36 -15.44
CA ALA A 46 -0.95 8.19 -16.53
C ALA A 46 -0.62 6.71 -16.79
N THR A 47 -0.31 5.95 -15.73
CA THR A 47 0.05 4.52 -15.87
C THR A 47 -1.18 3.61 -15.88
N ARG A 48 -2.32 4.11 -15.38
CA ARG A 48 -3.54 3.33 -15.08
C ARG A 48 -3.26 2.15 -14.14
N LYS A 49 -2.28 2.30 -13.24
CA LYS A 49 -1.93 1.31 -12.22
C LYS A 49 -2.22 1.84 -10.82
N ALA A 50 -2.50 0.92 -9.91
CA ALA A 50 -2.64 1.25 -8.50
C ALA A 50 -1.27 1.63 -7.91
N TYR A 51 -1.25 2.59 -7.00
CA TYR A 51 -0.06 3.01 -6.28
C TYR A 51 -0.43 3.47 -4.86
N MET A 52 0.56 3.48 -3.98
CA MET A 52 0.42 3.97 -2.62
C MET A 52 0.55 5.49 -2.60
N ALA A 53 -0.54 6.19 -2.26
CA ALA A 53 -0.60 7.64 -2.20
C ALA A 53 -0.10 8.20 -0.86
N PHE A 54 -0.30 7.44 0.23
CA PHE A 54 0.06 7.83 1.60
C PHE A 54 0.74 6.66 2.32
N ASP A 55 1.70 6.94 3.21
CA ASP A 55 2.57 5.94 3.86
C ASP A 55 2.05 5.40 5.21
N GLU A 56 0.81 5.72 5.58
CA GLU A 56 0.20 5.40 6.88
C GLU A 56 -0.58 4.07 6.91
N CYS A 57 -0.05 3.01 6.30
CA CYS A 57 -0.73 1.71 6.24
C CYS A 57 -0.82 1.03 7.60
N TRP A 58 -2.00 0.48 7.90
CA TRP A 58 -2.26 -0.24 9.15
C TRP A 58 -2.15 -1.76 9.03
N TYR A 59 -1.60 -2.27 7.91
CA TYR A 59 -1.30 -3.69 7.71
C TYR A 59 -2.52 -4.62 7.85
N CYS A 60 -3.72 -4.14 7.54
CA CYS A 60 -4.95 -4.92 7.66
C CYS A 60 -5.06 -6.05 6.62
N MET A 61 -4.26 -5.99 5.54
CA MET A 61 -4.15 -6.98 4.46
C MET A 61 -5.35 -7.22 3.51
N PRO A 62 -6.51 -6.50 3.54
CA PRO A 62 -7.59 -6.80 2.60
C PRO A 62 -7.21 -6.45 1.17
N CYS A 63 -6.41 -5.40 0.96
CA CYS A 63 -5.96 -5.00 -0.38
C CYS A 63 -5.06 -6.04 -1.06
N GLU A 64 -4.27 -6.80 -0.29
CA GLU A 64 -3.48 -7.93 -0.80
C GLU A 64 -4.36 -9.16 -1.00
N LYS A 65 -5.19 -9.50 -0.01
CA LYS A 65 -6.03 -10.72 -0.03
C LYS A 65 -7.09 -10.70 -1.13
N ASP A 66 -7.72 -9.54 -1.33
CA ASP A 66 -8.84 -9.40 -2.25
C ASP A 66 -8.37 -9.01 -3.66
N CYS A 67 -7.07 -8.80 -3.87
CA CYS A 67 -6.51 -8.54 -5.19
C CYS A 67 -6.67 -9.78 -6.09
N PRO A 68 -7.51 -9.73 -7.15
CA PRO A 68 -7.83 -10.92 -7.94
C PRO A 68 -6.64 -11.46 -8.74
N THR A 69 -5.63 -10.61 -8.98
CA THR A 69 -4.41 -10.98 -9.70
C THR A 69 -3.18 -11.15 -8.80
N GLY A 70 -3.31 -10.89 -7.49
CA GLY A 70 -2.19 -10.91 -6.56
C GLY A 70 -1.12 -9.85 -6.87
N ALA A 71 -1.53 -8.71 -7.42
CA ALA A 71 -0.64 -7.60 -7.76
C ALA A 71 -0.21 -6.77 -6.55
N VAL A 72 -0.95 -6.82 -5.44
CA VAL A 72 -0.72 -6.01 -4.24
C VAL A 72 -0.05 -6.87 -3.18
N LYS A 73 1.00 -6.34 -2.54
CA LYS A 73 1.72 -7.00 -1.43
C LYS A 73 1.85 -6.08 -0.24
N VAL A 74 1.51 -6.56 0.95
CA VAL A 74 1.70 -5.84 2.22
C VAL A 74 2.97 -6.33 2.90
N GLU A 75 3.94 -5.45 3.09
CA GLU A 75 5.16 -5.73 3.84
C GLU A 75 4.97 -5.32 5.30
N ILE A 76 4.80 -6.31 6.19
CA ILE A 76 4.74 -6.05 7.63
C ILE A 76 6.18 -5.96 8.18
N PRO A 77 6.55 -4.85 8.84
CA PRO A 77 7.83 -4.72 9.52
C PRO A 77 8.06 -5.88 10.49
N TYR A 78 9.29 -6.42 10.55
CA TYR A 78 9.63 -7.54 11.43
C TYR A 78 9.22 -7.33 12.88
N LEU A 79 9.26 -6.09 13.37
CA LEU A 79 8.87 -5.73 14.74
C LEU A 79 7.38 -5.93 15.05
N LEU A 80 6.52 -6.04 14.03
CA LEU A 80 5.07 -6.26 14.16
C LEU A 80 4.65 -7.71 13.84
N ARG A 81 5.62 -8.60 13.55
CA ARG A 81 5.38 -10.00 13.17
C ARG A 81 5.61 -10.94 14.34
#